data_AF-A0A1J5TZK2-F1
#
_entry.id   AF-A0A1J5TZK2-F1
#
_cell.length_a   1.000
_cell.length_b   1.000
_cell.length_c   1.000
_cell.angle_alpha   90.00
_cell.angle_beta   90.00
_cell.angle_gamma   90.00
#
_symmetry.space_group_name_H-M   'P 1'
#
loop_
_entity.id
_entity.type
_entity.pdbx_description
1 polymer ?
#
loop_
_entity_poly.entity_id
_entity_poly.type
_entity_poly.pdbx_seq_one_letter_code
_entity_poly.pdbx_strand_id
1 'polypeptide(L)'
;MENYLIPFAIYAPNILPAQYKDVVMSQRDIAPSLYDLIIGDYTKTQFSGKSIFRDAYYFADYFHNNILGWIEAEDIVEINIQTGDFLCFKLNFLQKQAVKCENKHDDLKNHALSFTAYRQNLLFNATNK
;
A
#
# COMPACT_ATOMS: atom_id res chain seq x y z
N MET A 1 -0.19 5.58 12.71
CA MET A 1 -1.35 5.03 11.98
C MET A 1 -2.48 6.03 11.94
N GLU A 2 -2.91 6.59 13.08
CA GLU A 2 -4.05 7.52 13.13
C GLU A 2 -3.98 8.69 12.14
N ASN A 3 -2.78 9.23 11.87
CA ASN A 3 -2.60 10.33 10.91
C ASN A 3 -2.67 9.93 9.42
N TYR A 4 -2.73 8.64 9.09
CA TYR A 4 -2.67 8.14 7.70
C TYR A 4 -3.87 7.28 7.32
N LEU A 5 -4.78 7.01 8.26
CA LEU A 5 -6.03 6.32 7.98
C LEU A 5 -7.05 7.32 7.46
N ILE A 6 -7.59 7.04 6.27
CA ILE A 6 -8.50 7.94 5.57
C ILE A 6 -9.81 7.19 5.33
N PRO A 7 -10.97 7.71 5.77
CA PRO A 7 -12.27 7.17 5.38
C PRO A 7 -12.44 7.22 3.86
N PHE A 8 -12.80 6.10 3.26
CA PHE A 8 -12.97 5.98 1.81
C PHE A 8 -14.22 5.17 1.47
N ALA A 9 -14.95 5.62 0.45
CA ALA A 9 -16.11 4.92 -0.09
C ALA A 9 -16.20 5.15 -1.60
N ILE A 10 -16.67 4.12 -2.32
CA ILE A 10 -17.06 4.22 -3.73
C ILE A 10 -18.57 4.00 -3.80
N TYR A 11 -19.26 4.93 -4.47
CA TYR A 11 -20.70 4.84 -4.69
C TYR A 11 -20.99 4.74 -6.20
N ALA A 12 -21.55 3.61 -6.62
CA ALA A 12 -21.91 3.34 -8.02
C ALA A 12 -23.24 2.56 -8.08
N PRO A 13 -24.38 3.26 -8.12
CA PRO A 13 -25.69 2.62 -8.06
C PRO A 13 -25.91 1.70 -9.26
N ASN A 14 -26.56 0.56 -9.03
CA ASN A 14 -26.83 -0.50 -10.02
C ASN A 14 -25.58 -1.15 -10.65
N ILE A 15 -24.38 -0.76 -10.22
CA ILE A 15 -23.10 -1.30 -10.68
C ILE A 15 -22.44 -2.08 -9.56
N LEU A 16 -22.35 -1.49 -8.36
CA LEU A 16 -21.72 -2.10 -7.20
C LEU A 16 -22.76 -2.43 -6.12
N PRO A 17 -22.78 -3.67 -5.62
CA PRO A 17 -23.51 -3.96 -4.39
C PRO A 17 -22.82 -3.27 -3.20
N ALA A 18 -23.61 -2.89 -2.21
CA ALA A 18 -23.08 -2.36 -0.96
C ALA A 18 -22.23 -3.44 -0.26
N GLN A 19 -21.01 -3.09 0.12
CA GLN A 19 -20.08 -3.98 0.81
C GLN A 19 -19.13 -3.17 1.68
N TYR A 20 -18.70 -3.77 2.79
CA TYR A 20 -17.58 -3.27 3.60
C TYR A 20 -16.35 -4.12 3.29
N LYS A 21 -15.21 -3.47 3.07
CA LYS A 21 -13.95 -4.15 2.76
C LYS A 21 -12.92 -3.81 3.83
N ASP A 22 -12.68 -4.77 4.70
CA ASP A 22 -11.76 -4.63 5.83
C ASP A 22 -10.35 -5.10 5.46
N VAL A 23 -9.69 -4.33 4.60
CA VAL A 23 -8.31 -4.63 4.18
C VAL A 23 -7.49 -3.34 4.21
N VAL A 24 -6.20 -3.48 4.52
CA VAL A 24 -5.26 -2.37 4.37
C VAL A 24 -5.04 -2.12 2.89
N MET A 25 -5.31 -0.90 2.43
CA MET A 25 -5.13 -0.45 1.05
C MET A 25 -4.39 0.87 1.03
N SER A 26 -3.84 1.22 -0.12
CA SER A 26 -3.25 2.53 -0.34
C SER A 26 -4.11 3.37 -1.27
N GLN A 27 -4.01 4.70 -1.15
CA GLN A 27 -4.63 5.64 -2.08
C GLN A 27 -4.28 5.34 -3.56
N ARG A 28 -3.11 4.72 -3.82
CA ARG A 28 -2.65 4.33 -5.15
C ARG A 28 -3.53 3.26 -5.81
N ASP A 29 -4.36 2.55 -5.04
CA ASP A 29 -5.28 1.52 -5.51
C ASP A 29 -6.59 2.11 -6.07
N ILE A 30 -6.89 3.39 -5.79
CA ILE A 30 -8.15 4.03 -6.23
C ILE A 30 -8.19 4.16 -7.75
N ALA A 31 -7.13 4.67 -8.37
CA ALA A 31 -7.08 4.88 -9.82
C ALA A 31 -7.25 3.59 -10.64
N PRO A 32 -6.49 2.50 -10.38
CA PRO A 32 -6.73 1.22 -11.08
C PRO A 32 -8.13 0.67 -10.81
N SER A 33 -8.68 0.85 -9.62
CA SER A 33 -10.05 0.41 -9.31
C SER A 33 -11.12 1.12 -10.14
N LEU A 34 -11.02 2.44 -10.27
CA LEU A 34 -11.95 3.21 -11.11
C LEU A 34 -11.79 2.87 -12.59
N TYR A 35 -10.56 2.67 -13.04
CA TYR A 35 -10.29 2.23 -14.41
C TYR A 35 -10.93 0.86 -14.68
N ASP A 36 -10.75 -0.09 -13.78
CA ASP A 36 -11.33 -1.43 -13.88
C ASP A 36 -12.87 -1.38 -13.85
N LEU A 37 -13.46 -0.50 -13.03
CA LEU A 37 -14.91 -0.32 -12.96
C LEU A 37 -15.51 0.24 -14.26
N ILE A 38 -14.80 1.15 -14.94
CA ILE A 38 -15.31 1.85 -16.13
C ILE A 38 -14.92 1.13 -17.43
N ILE A 39 -13.71 0.60 -17.49
CA ILE A 39 -13.09 0.05 -18.71
C ILE A 39 -12.99 -1.49 -18.66
N GLY A 40 -12.99 -2.09 -17.46
CA GLY A 40 -13.03 -3.54 -17.26
C GLY A 40 -11.68 -4.24 -17.13
N ASP A 41 -10.56 -3.56 -17.41
CA ASP A 41 -9.23 -4.17 -17.26
C ASP A 41 -8.09 -3.19 -16.99
N TYR A 42 -7.81 -2.94 -15.71
CA TYR A 42 -6.74 -2.01 -15.30
C TYR A 42 -5.32 -2.48 -15.65
N THR A 43 -5.12 -3.78 -15.91
CA THR A 43 -3.80 -4.37 -16.19
C THR A 43 -3.22 -3.92 -17.54
N LYS A 44 -4.06 -3.34 -18.41
CA LYS A 44 -3.65 -2.74 -19.69
C LYS A 44 -2.90 -1.41 -19.53
N THR A 45 -2.85 -0.86 -18.32
CA THR A 45 -2.15 0.38 -17.98
C THR A 45 -1.18 0.13 -16.83
N GLN A 46 -0.10 0.90 -16.77
CA GLN A 46 0.88 0.79 -15.70
C GLN A 46 0.47 1.61 -14.48
N PHE A 47 -0.34 1.01 -13.60
CA PHE A 47 -0.61 1.57 -12.28
C PHE A 47 0.41 1.10 -11.24
N SER A 48 0.57 1.88 -10.16
CA SER A 48 1.37 1.47 -9.02
C SER A 48 0.60 0.72 -7.94
N GLY A 49 -0.73 0.81 -7.98
CA GLY A 49 -1.64 0.05 -7.13
C GLY A 49 -2.37 -1.04 -7.90
N LYS A 50 -3.35 -1.65 -7.25
CA LYS A 50 -4.19 -2.74 -7.77
C LYS A 50 -5.67 -2.39 -7.69
N SER A 51 -6.49 -3.07 -8.49
CA SER A 51 -7.95 -2.88 -8.45
C SER A 51 -8.53 -3.54 -7.20
N ILE A 52 -9.27 -2.77 -6.41
CA ILE A 52 -9.98 -3.27 -5.23
C ILE A 52 -11.07 -4.29 -5.57
N PHE A 53 -11.46 -4.41 -6.84
CA PHE A 53 -12.53 -5.32 -7.27
C PHE A 53 -12.01 -6.69 -7.72
N ARG A 54 -10.73 -6.79 -8.12
CA ARG A 54 -10.15 -8.02 -8.69
C ARG A 54 -9.10 -8.69 -7.81
N ASP A 55 -8.35 -7.89 -7.04
CA ASP A 55 -7.19 -8.40 -6.31
C ASP A 55 -7.51 -8.75 -4.85
N ALA A 56 -6.70 -9.66 -4.29
CA ALA A 56 -6.82 -10.09 -2.89
C ALA A 56 -5.69 -9.55 -1.99
N TYR A 57 -4.55 -9.16 -2.57
CA TYR A 57 -3.34 -8.80 -1.82
C TYR A 57 -2.90 -7.38 -2.13
N TYR A 58 -2.86 -6.55 -1.09
CA TYR A 58 -2.53 -5.13 -1.13
C TYR A 58 -1.41 -4.84 -0.14
N PHE A 59 -0.77 -3.70 -0.36
CA PHE A 59 0.15 -3.12 0.60
C PHE A 59 -0.19 -1.64 0.76
N ALA A 60 0.21 -1.06 1.88
CA ALA A 60 0.16 0.38 2.08
C ALA A 60 1.47 0.88 2.66
N ASP A 61 1.80 2.11 2.31
CA ASP A 61 3.00 2.79 2.73
C ASP A 61 2.68 4.22 3.18
N TYR A 62 3.48 4.69 4.12
CA TYR A 62 3.46 6.08 4.57
C TYR A 62 4.89 6.55 4.82
N PHE A 63 5.10 7.85 4.70
CA PHE A 63 6.40 8.45 4.97
C PHE A 63 6.27 9.67 5.88
N HIS A 64 7.04 9.69 6.96
CA HIS A 64 7.06 10.80 7.91
C HIS A 64 8.35 10.84 8.70
N ASN A 65 8.98 12.01 8.82
CA ASN A 65 10.20 12.22 9.62
C ASN A 65 11.30 11.16 9.40
N ASN A 66 11.63 10.85 8.14
CA ASN A 66 12.61 9.83 7.75
C ASN A 66 12.23 8.38 8.12
N ILE A 67 10.98 8.14 8.47
CA ILE A 67 10.43 6.80 8.66
C ILE A 67 9.59 6.43 7.43
N LEU A 68 10.00 5.37 6.75
CA LEU A 68 9.20 4.68 5.73
C LEU A 68 8.42 3.55 6.43
N GLY A 69 7.12 3.75 6.58
CA GLY A 69 6.20 2.71 7.02
C GLY A 69 5.74 1.87 5.83
N TRP A 70 5.69 0.55 6.02
CA TRP A 70 5.19 -0.41 5.04
C TRP A 70 4.31 -1.44 5.74
N ILE A 71 3.14 -1.70 5.17
CA ILE A 71 2.10 -2.55 5.74
C ILE A 71 1.68 -3.58 4.69
N GLU A 72 1.76 -4.86 5.04
CA GLU A 72 1.20 -5.96 4.27
C GLU A 72 0.33 -6.82 5.19
N ALA A 73 -0.95 -6.94 4.86
CA ALA A 73 -1.96 -7.54 5.74
C ALA A 73 -1.93 -6.92 7.15
N GLU A 74 -1.47 -7.67 8.16
CA GLU A 74 -1.36 -7.22 9.55
C GLU A 74 0.07 -6.90 9.98
N ASP A 75 1.06 -7.15 9.13
CA ASP A 75 2.47 -6.94 9.46
C ASP A 75 2.92 -5.56 8.99
N ILE A 76 3.65 -4.88 9.87
CA ILE A 76 4.15 -3.53 9.62
C ILE A 76 5.65 -3.50 9.87
N VAL A 77 6.38 -2.82 9.00
CA VAL A 77 7.75 -2.36 9.26
C VAL A 77 7.83 -0.85 9.18
N GLU A 78 8.51 -0.23 10.14
CA GLU A 78 8.88 1.18 10.09
C GLU A 78 10.41 1.26 9.97
N ILE A 79 10.88 1.71 8.81
CA ILE A 79 12.29 1.74 8.44
C ILE A 79 12.80 3.16 8.59
N ASN A 80 13.85 3.36 9.38
CA ASN A 80 14.58 4.61 9.38
C ASN A 80 15.45 4.67 8.12
N ILE A 81 15.10 5.53 7.17
CA ILE A 81 15.81 5.59 5.88
C ILE A 81 17.23 6.18 5.98
N GLN A 82 17.58 6.81 7.10
CA GLN A 82 18.94 7.33 7.33
C GLN A 82 19.88 6.26 7.89
N THR A 83 19.40 5.44 8.82
CA THR A 83 20.25 4.42 9.47
C THR A 83 20.09 3.02 8.86
N GLY A 84 18.96 2.74 8.22
CA GLY A 84 18.60 1.41 7.70
C GLY A 84 18.03 0.46 8.75
N ASP A 85 17.99 0.88 10.02
CA ASP A 85 17.33 0.15 11.10
C ASP A 85 15.82 0.15 10.91
N PHE A 86 15.15 -0.87 11.43
CA PHE A 86 13.70 -0.96 11.34
C PHE A 86 13.08 -1.58 12.60
N LEU A 87 11.84 -1.18 12.84
CA LEU A 87 10.99 -1.70 13.90
C LEU A 87 9.85 -2.49 13.29
N CYS A 88 9.41 -3.54 14.00
CA CYS A 88 8.35 -4.44 13.56
C CYS A 88 7.11 -4.29 14.43
N PHE A 89 5.95 -4.27 13.79
CA PHE A 89 4.68 -4.18 14.48
C PHE A 89 3.65 -5.13 13.87
N LYS A 90 2.65 -5.46 14.69
CA LYS A 90 1.39 -6.05 14.25
C LYS A 90 0.29 -5.01 14.30
N LEU A 91 -0.59 -5.05 13.31
CA LEU A 91 -1.80 -4.24 13.25
C LEU A 91 -2.94 -4.98 13.96
N ASN A 92 -3.51 -4.36 14.99
CA ASN A 92 -4.67 -4.87 15.70
C ASN A 92 -5.70 -3.74 15.87
N PHE A 93 -6.91 -3.89 15.33
CA PHE A 93 -7.97 -2.86 15.34
C PHE A 93 -7.44 -1.44 15.03
N LEU A 94 -6.71 -1.30 13.91
CA LEU A 94 -6.10 -0.03 13.45
C LEU A 94 -4.96 0.53 14.32
N GLN A 95 -4.61 -0.15 15.41
CA GLN A 95 -3.51 0.21 16.29
C GLN A 95 -2.27 -0.65 16.02
N LYS A 96 -1.10 -0.01 16.05
CA LYS A 96 0.17 -0.73 15.91
C LYS A 96 0.64 -1.24 17.28
N GLN A 97 0.97 -2.52 17.35
CA GLN A 97 1.56 -3.16 18.52
C GLN A 97 2.98 -3.60 18.19
N ALA A 98 3.96 -3.15 18.96
CA ALA A 98 5.36 -3.55 18.75
C ALA A 98 5.53 -5.05 18.97
N VAL A 99 6.25 -5.71 18.07
CA VAL A 99 6.59 -7.13 18.14
C VAL A 99 8.06 -7.35 17.88
N LYS A 100 8.56 -8.53 18.24
CA LYS A 100 9.91 -8.94 17.84
C LYS A 100 9.92 -9.13 16.32
N CYS A 101 10.97 -8.62 15.66
CA CYS A 101 11.18 -8.89 14.25
C CYS A 101 11.46 -10.37 13.98
N GLU A 102 10.94 -10.83 12.86
CA GLU A 102 11.01 -12.21 12.34
C GLU A 102 11.31 -12.13 10.85
N ASN A 103 11.74 -13.23 10.23
CA ASN A 103 12.18 -13.26 8.83
C ASN A 103 11.18 -12.61 7.84
N LYS A 104 9.87 -12.78 8.05
CA LYS A 104 8.84 -12.14 7.21
C LYS A 104 8.93 -10.61 7.20
N HIS A 105 9.41 -9.99 8.29
CA HIS A 105 9.56 -8.55 8.37
C HIS A 105 10.77 -8.07 7.56
N ASP A 106 11.83 -8.89 7.45
CA ASP A 106 12.93 -8.61 6.53
C ASP A 106 12.45 -8.62 5.08
N ASP A 107 11.55 -9.54 4.72
CA ASP A 107 10.91 -9.58 3.39
C ASP A 107 10.09 -8.30 3.13
N LEU A 108 9.26 -7.88 4.10
CA LEU A 108 8.52 -6.62 4.02
C LEU A 108 9.44 -5.41 3.86
N LYS A 109 10.56 -5.37 4.60
CA LYS A 109 11.57 -4.32 4.44
C LYS A 109 12.13 -4.31 3.01
N ASN A 110 12.47 -5.47 2.47
CA ASN A 110 13.00 -5.60 1.12
C ASN A 110 11.96 -5.18 0.06
N HIS A 111 10.69 -5.53 0.24
CA HIS A 111 9.60 -5.07 -0.62
C HIS A 111 9.48 -3.55 -0.60
N ALA A 112 9.46 -2.95 0.60
CA ALA A 112 9.36 -1.50 0.77
C ALA A 112 10.49 -0.75 0.07
N LEU A 113 11.73 -1.17 0.29
CA LEU A 113 12.91 -0.53 -0.29
C LEU A 113 12.98 -0.75 -1.81
N SER A 114 12.67 -1.96 -2.29
CA SER A 114 12.68 -2.27 -3.72
C SER A 114 11.61 -1.49 -4.47
N PHE A 115 10.39 -1.43 -3.93
CA PHE A 115 9.31 -0.64 -4.50
C PHE A 115 9.68 0.85 -4.53
N THR A 116 10.20 1.38 -3.42
CA THR A 116 10.60 2.79 -3.32
C THR A 116 11.70 3.12 -4.33
N ALA A 117 12.76 2.31 -4.39
CA ALA A 117 13.86 2.51 -5.33
C ALA A 117 13.38 2.47 -6.80
N TYR A 118 12.53 1.49 -7.14
CA TYR A 118 11.96 1.38 -8.48
C TYR A 118 11.10 2.59 -8.84
N ARG A 119 10.23 3.04 -7.94
CA ARG A 119 9.35 4.20 -8.18
C ARG A 119 10.11 5.51 -8.28
N GLN A 120 11.13 5.70 -7.44
CA GLN A 120 11.98 6.89 -7.54
C GLN A 120 12.79 6.89 -8.83
N ASN A 121 13.31 5.73 -9.24
CA ASN A 121 13.98 5.61 -10.53
C ASN A 121 13.05 5.96 -11.70
N LEU A 122 11.81 5.48 -11.69
CA LEU A 122 10.82 5.88 -12.70
C LEU A 122 10.52 7.38 -12.66
N LEU A 123 10.39 7.98 -11.47
CA LEU A 123 10.09 9.40 -11.34
C LEU A 123 11.21 10.29 -11.90
N PHE A 124 12.47 9.94 -11.67
CA PHE A 124 13.62 10.80 -12.00
C PHE A 124 14.31 10.43 -13.32
N ASN A 125 14.25 9.16 -13.74
CA ASN A 125 15.02 8.67 -14.88
C ASN A 125 14.16 8.13 -16.03
N ALA A 126 12.82 8.06 -15.88
CA ALA A 126 11.99 7.71 -17.02
C ALA A 126 11.97 8.86 -18.03
N THR A 127 12.63 8.66 -19.18
CA THR A 127 12.38 9.49 -20.35
C THR A 127 10.97 9.17 -20.84
N ASN A 128 10.06 10.15 -20.77
CA ASN A 128 8.76 10.08 -21.45
C ASN A 128 9.00 9.61 -22.88
N LYS A 129 8.54 8.41 -23.22
CA LYS A 129 8.49 7.92 -24.60
C LYS A 129 7.07 8.11 -25.13
#